data_AF-A0A1F5UTS0-F1
#
_entry.id   AF-A0A1F5UTS0-F1
#
_cell.length_a   1.000
_cell.length_b   1.000
_cell.length_c   1.000
_cell.angle_alpha   90.00
_cell.angle_beta   90.00
_cell.angle_gamma   90.00
#
_symmetry.space_group_name_H-M   'P 1'
#
loop_
_entity.id
_entity.type
_entity.pdbx_description
1 polymer ?
#
loop_
_entity_poly.entity_id
_entity_poly.type
_entity_poly.pdbx_seq_one_letter_code
_entity_poly.pdbx_strand_id
1 'polypeptide(L)' 'MAKMTRKAVYWTCAFCDKAVKESEVLRVVLDGQTYYTCSPRCCERLAELQSRYAPIAPAGTGAR' A
#
# COMPACT_ATOMS: atom_id res chain seq x y z
N MET A 1 16.96 -30.97 17.18
CA MET A 1 15.99 -29.86 17.35
C MET A 1 16.05 -29.00 16.09
N ALA A 2 15.08 -29.13 15.18
CA ALA A 2 15.06 -28.34 13.96
C ALA A 2 14.80 -26.86 14.32
N LYS A 3 15.77 -25.97 14.08
CA LYS A 3 15.58 -24.53 14.19
C LYS A 3 14.59 -24.14 13.09
N MET A 4 13.31 -24.05 13.43
CA MET A 4 12.26 -23.60 12.53
C MET A 4 12.43 -22.10 12.32
N THR A 5 13.28 -21.73 11.34
CA THR A 5 13.48 -20.34 10.94
C THR A 5 12.20 -19.85 10.28
N ARG A 6 11.41 -19.05 11.01
CA ARG A 6 10.24 -18.38 10.44
C ARG A 6 10.74 -17.43 9.35
N LYS A 7 10.31 -17.68 8.11
CA LYS A 7 10.58 -16.78 6.99
C LYS A 7 9.85 -15.47 7.28
N ALA A 8 10.60 -14.38 7.42
CA ALA A 8 10.00 -13.06 7.50
C ALA A 8 9.41 -12.71 6.14
N VAL A 9 8.13 -12.34 6.12
CA VAL A 9 7.45 -11.83 4.92
C VAL A 9 7.78 -10.34 4.80
N TYR A 10 8.31 -9.97 3.64
CA TYR A 10 8.65 -8.59 3.30
C TYR A 10 7.73 -8.11 2.19
N TRP A 11 7.18 -6.92 2.37
CA TRP A 11 6.37 -6.19 1.41
C TRP A 11 7.17 -5.02 0.85
N THR A 12 6.89 -4.59 -0.38
CA THR A 12 7.52 -3.44 -0.99
C THR A 12 6.65 -2.19 -0.83
N CYS A 13 7.26 -1.09 -0.38
CA CYS A 13 6.57 0.17 -0.26
C CYS A 13 6.18 0.69 -1.65
N ALA A 14 4.90 0.90 -1.90
CA ALA A 14 4.38 1.37 -3.19
C ALA A 14 4.83 2.80 -3.58
N PHE A 15 5.38 3.57 -2.63
CA PHE A 15 5.82 4.95 -2.87
C PHE A 15 7.34 5.06 -3.13
N CYS A 16 8.17 4.26 -2.45
CA CYS A 16 9.63 4.40 -2.49
C CYS A 16 10.39 3.09 -2.69
N ASP A 17 9.68 2.00 -3.01
CA ASP A 17 10.19 0.65 -3.29
C ASP A 17 11.03 0.01 -2.17
N LYS A 18 11.07 0.62 -0.97
CA LYS A 18 11.73 0.04 0.19
C LYS A 18 11.02 -1.24 0.64
N ALA A 19 11.80 -2.29 0.86
CA ALA A 19 11.34 -3.50 1.52
C ALA A 19 11.04 -3.20 3.00
N VAL A 20 9.85 -3.60 3.45
CA VAL A 20 9.39 -3.48 4.82
C VAL A 20 8.83 -4.79 5.32
N LYS A 21 9.05 -5.06 6.61
CA LYS A 21 8.50 -6.25 7.24
C LYS A 21 6.99 -6.11 7.35
N GLU A 22 6.28 -7.22 7.19
CA GLU A 22 4.84 -7.27 7.37
C GLU A 22 4.35 -6.71 8.72
N SER A 23 5.14 -6.86 9.79
CA SER A 23 4.76 -6.33 11.11
C SER A 23 4.86 -4.80 11.23
N GLU A 24 5.60 -4.15 10.32
CA GLU A 24 5.88 -2.71 10.34
C GLU A 24 5.26 -1.98 9.13
N VAL A 25 4.59 -2.71 8.25
CA VAL A 25 3.99 -2.15 7.04
C VAL A 25 2.64 -1.49 7.35
N LEU A 26 2.45 -0.30 6.81
CA LEU A 26 1.19 0.42 6.88
C LEU A 26 0.38 0.08 5.63
N ARG A 27 -0.74 -0.62 5.82
CA ARG A 27 -1.70 -0.91 4.76
C ARG A 27 -2.59 0.31 4.53
N VAL A 28 -2.82 0.63 3.26
CA VAL A 28 -3.64 1.74 2.80
C VAL A 28 -4.53 1.22 1.69
N VAL A 29 -5.84 1.49 1.76
CA VAL A 29 -6.78 1.11 0.71
C VAL A 29 -7.17 2.38 -0.05
N LEU A 30 -6.85 2.44 -1.34
CA LEU A 30 -7.15 3.55 -2.24
C LEU A 30 -7.80 3.00 -3.50
N ASP A 31 -8.95 3.56 -3.89
CA ASP A 31 -9.72 3.16 -5.08
C ASP A 31 -10.02 1.64 -5.14
N GLY A 32 -10.27 1.02 -3.99
CA GLY A 32 -10.49 -0.43 -3.88
C GLY A 32 -9.22 -1.29 -4.02
N GLN A 33 -8.05 -0.69 -4.27
CA GLN A 33 -6.76 -1.38 -4.24
C GLN A 33 -6.04 -1.21 -2.90
N THR A 34 -5.39 -2.28 -2.45
CA THR A 34 -4.58 -2.26 -1.22
C THR A 34 -3.12 -2.01 -1.55
N TYR A 35 -2.58 -0.94 -0.98
CA TYR A 35 -1.19 -0.55 -1.08
C TYR A 35 -0.49 -0.68 0.27
N TYR A 36 0.81 -0.90 0.21
CA TYR A 36 1.68 -1.09 1.37
C TYR A 36 2.70 0.03 1.43
N THR A 37 2.87 0.65 2.60
CA THR A 37 3.82 1.76 2.78
C THR A 37 4.74 1.54 3.97
N CYS A 38 5.97 2.05 3.88
CA CYS A 38 6.97 1.87 4.92
C CYS A 38 6.85 2.84 6.11
N SER A 39 6.09 3.92 5.95
CA SER A 39 6.03 5.02 6.90
C SER A 39 4.79 5.88 6.67
N PRO A 40 4.28 6.59 7.70
CA PRO A 40 3.11 7.46 7.55
C PRO A 40 3.35 8.57 6.50
N ARG A 41 4.58 9.11 6.41
CA ARG A 41 4.93 10.08 5.35
C ARG A 41 4.77 9.54 3.93
N CYS A 42 5.04 8.25 3.72
CA CYS A 42 4.84 7.62 2.41
C CYS A 42 3.35 7.37 2.15
N CYS A 43 2.56 7.06 3.18
CA CYS A 43 1.11 6.98 3.10
C CYS A 43 0.49 8.33 2.72
N GLU A 44 0.86 9.42 3.41
CA GLU A 44 0.36 10.77 3.12
C GLU A 44 0.66 11.18 1.68
N ARG A 45 1.93 11.04 1.25
CA ARG A 45 2.33 11.36 -0.12
C ARG A 45 1.68 10.46 -1.16
N LEU A 46 1.46 9.18 -0.85
CA LEU A 46 0.77 8.25 -1.75
C LEU A 46 -0.70 8.67 -1.92
N ALA A 47 -1.37 9.08 -0.84
CA ALA A 47 -2.73 9.61 -0.90
C ALA A 47 -2.80 10.93 -1.68
N GLU A 48 -1.84 11.84 -1.51
CA GLU A 48 -1.74 13.08 -2.28
C GLU A 48 -1.47 12.83 -3.77
N LEU A 49 -0.55 11.92 -4.09
CA LEU A 49 -0.25 11.52 -5.47
C LEU A 49 -1.45 10.85 -6.11
N GLN A 50 -2.14 9.95 -5.41
CA GLN A 50 -3.39 9.39 -5.90
C GLN A 50 -4.47 10.46 -6.03
N SER A 51 -4.56 11.46 -5.17
CA SER A 51 -5.49 12.58 -5.44
C SER A 51 -5.11 13.41 -6.67
N ARG A 52 -3.82 13.45 -7.03
CA ARG A 52 -3.31 14.18 -8.21
C ARG A 52 -3.35 13.39 -9.51
N TYR A 53 -3.18 12.08 -9.41
CA TYR A 53 -3.00 11.15 -10.53
C TYR A 53 -4.04 10.03 -10.53
N ALA A 54 -5.01 10.04 -9.61
CA ALA A 54 -6.22 9.26 -9.80
C ALA A 54 -6.70 9.67 -11.19
N PRO A 55 -6.70 8.73 -12.17
CA PRO A 55 -7.50 8.97 -13.34
C PRO A 55 -8.87 9.33 -12.76
N ILE A 56 -9.50 10.34 -13.33
CA ILE A 56 -10.88 10.68 -13.05
C ILE A 56 -11.63 9.35 -13.13
N ALA A 57 -11.83 8.67 -11.98
CA ALA A 57 -12.57 7.43 -11.96
C ALA A 57 -13.92 7.92 -12.42
N PRO A 58 -14.44 7.44 -13.57
CA PRO A 58 -15.76 7.85 -13.98
C PRO A 58 -16.62 7.54 -12.77
N ALA A 59 -17.22 8.58 -12.21
CA ALA A 59 -18.22 8.44 -11.17
C ALA A 59 -19.15 7.35 -11.69
N GLY A 60 -19.00 6.15 -11.14
CA GLY A 60 -19.83 5.00 -11.43
C GLY A 60 -21.16 5.29 -10.77
N THR A 61 -21.86 6.29 -11.29
CA THR A 61 -23.30 6.41 -11.17
C THR A 61 -23.82 5.13 -11.76
N GLY A 62 -24.32 4.28 -10.86
CA GLY A 62 -24.75 2.94 -11.16
C GLY A 62 -25.64 2.89 -12.39
N ALA A 63 -25.38 1.88 -13.21
CA ALA A 63 -26.42 1.31 -14.04
C ALA A 63 -27.50 0.74 -13.13
N ARG A 64 -28.68 1.37 -13.12
CA ARG A 64 -29.96 0.70 -13.34
C ARG A 64 -31.08 1.72 -13.53
#